data_AF-A0A916UH37-F1
#
_entry.id   AF-A0A916UH37-F1
#
_cell.length_a   1.000
_cell.length_b   1.000
_cell.length_c   1.000
_cell.angle_alpha   90.00
_cell.angle_beta   90.00
_cell.angle_gamma   90.00
#
_symmetry.space_group_name_H-M   'P 1'
#
loop_
_entity.id
_entity.type
_entity.pdbx_description
1 polymer ?
#
loop_
_entity_poly.entity_id
_entity_poly.type
_entity_poly.pdbx_seq_one_letter_code
_entity_poly.pdbx_strand_id
1 'polypeptide(L)'
;MTMEKPVPAQESGSEMNAVEEARFDSAEAANAFYAVAKQRLLDVNKWDEVAKLPSSTFILCDASGERTTRNVQLGDYLKIDIPGPGTSTGDGYDWVQVEFIEEQHLEGADIMSFRVRPTDNPLSPEKAIAHFFDDAATSTFQVKKLGNVVTAEVHGRNETPNTHTDHILDNVRNTMVGLGAKIGASYPQWKGLVAGIAAVD
;
A
#
# COMPACT_ATOMS: atom_id res chain seq x y z
N MET A 1 -23.64 -15.42 -0.95
CA MET A 1 -22.63 -14.59 -0.27
C MET A 1 -22.01 -13.71 -1.33
N THR A 2 -22.18 -12.40 -1.24
CA THR A 2 -21.50 -11.47 -2.13
C THR A 2 -20.04 -11.48 -1.72
N MET A 3 -19.13 -12.00 -2.57
CA MET A 3 -17.70 -11.92 -2.29
C MET A 3 -17.31 -10.44 -2.24
N GLU A 4 -16.65 -10.04 -1.18
CA GLU A 4 -16.12 -8.69 -1.05
C GLU A 4 -15.11 -8.44 -2.17
N LYS A 5 -15.23 -7.28 -2.85
CA LYS A 5 -14.30 -6.94 -3.93
C LYS A 5 -12.97 -6.49 -3.31
N PRO A 6 -11.82 -6.94 -3.84
CA PRO A 6 -10.51 -6.51 -3.33
C PRO A 6 -10.37 -4.98 -3.31
N VAL A 7 -10.70 -4.33 -4.43
CA VAL A 7 -10.76 -2.86 -4.53
C VAL A 7 -12.19 -2.40 -4.23
N PRO A 8 -12.41 -1.59 -3.17
CA PRO A 8 -13.73 -1.09 -2.83
C PRO A 8 -14.23 -0.04 -3.83
N ALA A 9 -15.51 0.32 -3.73
CA ALA A 9 -16.07 1.40 -4.52
C ALA A 9 -15.45 2.76 -4.12
N GLN A 10 -15.38 3.67 -5.09
CA GLN A 10 -15.04 5.06 -4.87
C GLN A 10 -16.30 5.86 -4.57
N GLU A 11 -16.39 6.44 -3.38
CA GLU A 11 -17.58 7.14 -2.86
C GLU A 11 -17.26 8.56 -2.40
N SER A 12 -16.05 8.82 -1.88
CA SER A 12 -15.62 10.13 -1.38
C SER A 12 -14.15 10.41 -1.71
N GLY A 13 -13.63 11.62 -1.46
CA GLY A 13 -12.22 11.92 -1.64
C GLY A 13 -11.68 11.69 -3.06
N SER A 14 -10.38 11.46 -3.18
CA SER A 14 -9.73 11.10 -4.45
C SER A 14 -9.57 9.60 -4.64
N GLU A 15 -9.20 9.22 -5.86
CA GLU A 15 -8.72 7.88 -6.19
C GLU A 15 -7.34 7.95 -6.85
N MET A 16 -6.61 6.86 -6.73
CA MET A 16 -5.32 6.68 -7.39
C MET A 16 -5.23 5.25 -7.94
N ASN A 17 -4.64 5.10 -9.12
CA ASN A 17 -4.34 3.81 -9.71
C ASN A 17 -2.90 3.83 -10.25
N ALA A 18 -2.01 3.04 -9.64
CA ALA A 18 -0.67 2.77 -10.17
C ALA A 18 -0.64 1.33 -10.69
N VAL A 19 -0.24 1.15 -11.94
CA VAL A 19 -0.26 -0.15 -12.63
C VAL A 19 1.04 -0.33 -13.39
N GLU A 20 1.61 -1.53 -13.36
CA GLU A 20 2.70 -1.97 -14.24
C GLU A 20 2.46 -3.39 -14.73
N GLU A 21 2.90 -3.69 -15.96
CA GLU A 21 2.75 -5.02 -16.57
C GLU A 21 4.08 -5.60 -17.04
N ALA A 22 4.22 -6.92 -16.87
CA ALA A 22 5.23 -7.74 -17.51
C ALA A 22 4.55 -8.76 -18.43
N ARG A 23 5.05 -8.88 -19.67
CA ARG A 23 4.50 -9.77 -20.70
C ARG A 23 5.50 -10.85 -21.04
N PHE A 24 5.00 -12.08 -21.19
CA PHE A 24 5.82 -13.27 -21.41
C PHE A 24 5.40 -14.01 -22.67
N ASP A 25 6.34 -14.74 -23.28
CA ASP A 25 6.07 -15.54 -24.47
C ASP A 25 5.36 -16.87 -24.16
N SER A 26 5.37 -17.30 -22.89
CA SER A 26 4.79 -18.56 -22.45
C SER A 26 4.05 -18.43 -21.12
N ALA A 27 3.07 -19.31 -20.91
CA ALA A 27 2.34 -19.40 -19.66
C ALA A 27 3.26 -19.86 -18.52
N GLU A 28 4.22 -20.73 -18.81
CA GLU A 28 5.22 -21.21 -17.87
C GLU A 28 6.08 -20.07 -17.33
N ALA A 29 6.58 -19.19 -18.22
CA ALA A 29 7.35 -18.02 -17.81
C ALA A 29 6.51 -17.02 -17.00
N ALA A 30 5.26 -16.77 -17.40
CA ALA A 30 4.34 -15.93 -16.64
C ALA A 30 4.02 -16.51 -15.26
N ASN A 31 3.84 -17.84 -15.15
CA ASN A 31 3.60 -18.52 -13.87
C ASN A 31 4.81 -18.40 -12.94
N ALA A 32 6.02 -18.63 -13.47
CA ALA A 32 7.26 -18.51 -12.71
C ALA A 32 7.44 -17.06 -12.20
N PHE A 33 7.22 -16.07 -13.07
CA PHE A 33 7.34 -14.67 -12.68
C PHE A 33 6.24 -14.22 -11.71
N TYR A 34 5.00 -14.71 -11.86
CA TYR A 34 3.92 -14.42 -10.91
C TYR A 34 4.30 -14.81 -9.48
N ALA A 35 4.96 -15.95 -9.27
CA ALA A 35 5.44 -16.35 -7.95
C ALA A 35 6.46 -15.34 -7.36
N VAL A 36 7.36 -14.82 -8.21
CA VAL A 36 8.32 -13.78 -7.82
C VAL A 36 7.61 -12.46 -7.48
N ALA A 37 6.74 -11.99 -8.36
CA ALA A 37 5.97 -10.76 -8.16
C ALA A 37 5.07 -10.86 -6.90
N LYS A 38 4.42 -12.01 -6.67
CA LYS A 38 3.65 -12.27 -5.45
C LYS A 38 4.53 -12.18 -4.20
N GLN A 39 5.73 -12.76 -4.22
CA GLN A 39 6.62 -12.68 -3.06
C GLN A 39 7.10 -11.24 -2.82
N ARG A 40 7.41 -10.47 -3.88
CA ARG A 40 7.76 -9.04 -3.76
C ARG A 40 6.60 -8.22 -3.17
N LEU A 41 5.36 -8.52 -3.57
CA LEU A 41 4.16 -7.90 -3.01
C LEU A 41 4.01 -8.19 -1.50
N LEU A 42 4.17 -9.45 -1.09
CA LEU A 42 3.88 -9.88 0.29
C LEU A 42 5.00 -9.56 1.29
N ASP A 43 6.24 -9.37 0.82
CA ASP A 43 7.40 -9.00 1.64
C ASP A 43 7.49 -7.47 1.81
N VAL A 44 6.55 -6.93 2.59
CA VAL A 44 6.41 -5.48 2.84
C VAL A 44 7.71 -4.83 3.33
N ASN A 45 8.49 -5.56 4.13
CA ASN A 45 9.76 -5.05 4.68
C ASN A 45 10.82 -4.73 3.63
N LYS A 46 10.60 -5.11 2.35
CA LYS A 46 11.52 -4.84 1.23
C LYS A 46 10.94 -3.88 0.20
N TRP A 47 9.79 -3.26 0.47
CA TRP A 47 9.12 -2.43 -0.54
C TRP A 47 9.92 -1.21 -0.98
N ASP A 48 10.73 -0.62 -0.10
CA ASP A 48 11.68 0.44 -0.44
C ASP A 48 12.79 -0.05 -1.37
N GLU A 49 13.36 -1.22 -1.09
CA GLU A 49 14.35 -1.87 -1.96
C GLU A 49 13.76 -2.21 -3.34
N VAL A 50 12.54 -2.76 -3.36
CA VAL A 50 11.81 -3.13 -4.58
C VAL A 50 11.49 -1.88 -5.40
N ALA A 51 11.01 -0.81 -4.77
CA ALA A 51 10.67 0.43 -5.46
C ALA A 51 11.90 1.14 -6.07
N LYS A 52 13.12 0.85 -5.58
CA LYS A 52 14.40 1.47 -6.01
C LYS A 52 14.36 3.01 -6.00
N LEU A 53 13.58 3.60 -5.10
CA LEU A 53 13.45 5.04 -4.92
C LEU A 53 13.79 5.42 -3.47
N PRO A 54 14.60 6.47 -3.24
CA PRO A 54 14.82 7.01 -1.90
C PRO A 54 13.56 7.76 -1.47
N SER A 55 12.73 7.12 -0.65
CA SER A 55 11.42 7.62 -0.27
C SER A 55 11.02 7.04 1.09
N SER A 56 9.84 6.44 1.20
CA SER A 56 9.30 5.87 2.42
C SER A 56 9.82 4.46 2.67
N THR A 57 10.07 4.15 3.95
CA THR A 57 10.35 2.77 4.38
C THR A 57 9.12 2.16 5.02
N PHE A 58 8.98 0.85 4.87
CA PHE A 58 7.81 0.11 5.32
C PHE A 58 8.25 -0.98 6.28
N ILE A 59 7.65 -1.01 7.46
CA ILE A 59 7.91 -2.01 8.48
C ILE A 59 6.61 -2.76 8.73
N LEU A 60 6.65 -4.08 8.53
CA LEU A 60 5.53 -4.94 8.89
C LEU A 60 5.54 -5.20 10.40
N CYS A 61 4.40 -4.95 11.01
CA CYS A 61 4.11 -5.28 12.40
C CYS A 61 2.98 -6.31 12.45
N ASP A 62 3.05 -7.26 13.37
CA ASP A 62 1.95 -8.21 13.59
C ASP A 62 0.75 -7.54 14.29
N ALA A 63 -0.32 -8.29 14.53
CA ALA A 63 -1.55 -7.79 15.16
C ALA A 63 -1.36 -7.22 16.59
N SER A 64 -0.21 -7.45 17.23
CA SER A 64 0.14 -6.83 18.52
C SER A 64 0.89 -5.50 18.37
N GLY A 65 1.22 -5.09 17.14
CA GLY A 65 2.01 -3.90 16.83
C GLY A 65 3.53 -4.16 16.80
N GLU A 66 3.97 -5.39 17.07
CA GLU A 66 5.38 -5.77 17.12
C GLU A 66 5.95 -6.09 15.74
N ARG A 67 7.20 -5.66 15.48
CA ARG A 67 7.84 -5.87 14.17
C ARG A 67 7.98 -7.36 13.84
N THR A 68 7.70 -7.72 12.59
CA THR A 68 7.87 -9.08 12.08
C THR A 68 8.52 -9.13 10.70
N THR A 69 9.06 -10.29 10.31
CA THR A 69 9.79 -10.51 9.04
C THR A 69 9.12 -11.54 8.13
N ARG A 70 7.93 -12.02 8.49
CA ARG A 70 7.13 -12.91 7.64
C ARG A 70 6.37 -12.10 6.56
N ASN A 71 5.72 -12.82 5.64
CA ASN A 71 4.77 -12.22 4.71
C ASN A 71 3.56 -11.61 5.46
N VAL A 72 2.99 -10.57 4.86
CA VAL A 72 1.80 -9.86 5.35
C VAL A 72 0.59 -10.80 5.55
N GLN A 73 -0.16 -10.58 6.63
CA GLN A 73 -1.37 -11.32 7.00
C GLN A 73 -2.49 -10.36 7.43
N LEU A 74 -3.72 -10.89 7.49
CA LEU A 74 -4.88 -10.14 7.98
C LEU A 74 -4.64 -9.68 9.43
N GLY A 75 -4.97 -8.42 9.71
CA GLY A 75 -4.83 -7.80 11.03
C GLY A 75 -3.44 -7.24 11.34
N ASP A 76 -2.45 -7.50 10.48
CA ASP A 76 -1.13 -6.87 10.58
C ASP A 76 -1.21 -5.35 10.39
N TYR A 77 -0.20 -4.65 10.88
CA TYR A 77 -0.02 -3.22 10.68
C TYR A 77 1.19 -2.96 9.78
N LEU A 78 1.09 -1.93 8.95
CA LEU A 78 2.24 -1.37 8.25
C LEU A 78 2.56 -0.02 8.90
N LYS A 79 3.76 0.04 9.47
CA LYS A 79 4.36 1.27 9.97
C LYS A 79 5.17 1.91 8.83
N ILE A 80 4.81 3.14 8.47
CA ILE A 80 5.37 3.83 7.30
C ILE A 80 6.17 5.03 7.79
N ASP A 81 7.47 5.02 7.51
CA ASP A 81 8.34 6.17 7.71
C ASP A 81 8.36 7.00 6.44
N ILE A 82 7.89 8.24 6.50
CA ILE A 82 7.81 9.14 5.35
C ILE A 82 8.88 10.23 5.54
N PRO A 83 9.78 10.44 4.55
CA PRO A 83 10.80 11.47 4.65
C PRO A 83 10.24 12.87 4.92
N GLY A 84 10.83 13.53 5.90
CA GLY A 84 10.43 14.84 6.43
C GLY A 84 10.37 14.79 7.96
N PRO A 85 10.21 15.93 8.65
CA PRO A 85 9.98 15.88 10.09
C PRO A 85 8.68 15.10 10.40
N GLY A 86 8.70 14.22 11.41
CA GLY A 86 7.52 13.44 11.78
C GLY A 86 6.47 14.27 12.53
N THR A 87 5.25 13.74 12.64
CA THR A 87 4.21 14.26 13.54
C THR A 87 4.44 13.74 14.97
N SER A 88 3.93 14.42 15.99
CA SER A 88 3.94 13.85 17.35
C SER A 88 2.95 12.68 17.48
N THR A 89 1.83 12.76 16.75
CA THR A 89 0.84 11.68 16.66
C THR A 89 1.43 10.47 15.93
N GLY A 90 1.16 9.25 16.41
CA GLY A 90 1.68 8.03 15.77
C GLY A 90 3.19 7.80 15.96
N ASP A 91 3.81 8.51 16.91
CA ASP A 91 5.25 8.50 17.21
C ASP A 91 6.14 8.89 16.01
N GLY A 92 5.64 9.76 15.13
CA GLY A 92 6.35 10.20 13.92
C GLY A 92 6.13 9.32 12.69
N TYR A 93 5.20 8.36 12.76
CA TYR A 93 4.93 7.42 11.67
C TYR A 93 3.46 7.41 11.28
N ASP A 94 3.26 7.05 10.02
CA ASP A 94 1.96 6.71 9.48
C ASP A 94 1.69 5.22 9.76
N TRP A 95 0.45 4.91 10.13
CA TRP A 95 0.01 3.56 10.44
C TRP A 95 -1.21 3.18 9.61
N VAL A 96 -1.17 1.99 9.02
CA VAL A 96 -2.31 1.39 8.32
C VAL A 96 -2.45 -0.08 8.78
N GLN A 97 -3.68 -0.58 8.84
CA GLN A 97 -3.96 -1.98 9.18
C GLN A 97 -4.44 -2.77 7.96
N VAL A 98 -3.98 -4.02 7.82
CA VAL A 98 -4.47 -4.97 6.82
C VAL A 98 -5.86 -5.46 7.22
N GLU A 99 -6.87 -5.03 6.47
CA GLU A 99 -8.28 -5.37 6.73
C GLU A 99 -8.83 -6.44 5.77
N PHE A 100 -8.11 -6.73 4.69
CA PHE A 100 -8.49 -7.73 3.70
C PHE A 100 -7.25 -8.36 3.09
N ILE A 101 -7.30 -9.68 2.86
CA ILE A 101 -6.29 -10.42 2.13
C ILE A 101 -6.94 -11.63 1.45
N GLU A 102 -6.66 -11.84 0.17
CA GLU A 102 -7.24 -12.93 -0.61
C GLU A 102 -6.28 -13.39 -1.70
N GLU A 103 -6.18 -14.71 -1.87
CA GLU A 103 -5.57 -15.35 -3.02
C GLU A 103 -6.66 -16.09 -3.81
N GLN A 104 -6.83 -15.74 -5.09
CA GLN A 104 -7.80 -16.36 -5.99
C GLN A 104 -7.08 -17.13 -7.10
N HIS A 105 -7.54 -18.34 -7.36
CA HIS A 105 -7.14 -19.17 -8.49
C HIS A 105 -8.37 -19.38 -9.38
N LEU A 106 -8.39 -18.71 -10.52
CA LEU A 106 -9.47 -18.72 -11.50
C LEU A 106 -9.00 -19.40 -12.78
N GLU A 107 -9.92 -19.76 -13.67
CA GLU A 107 -9.56 -20.30 -14.97
C GLU A 107 -8.76 -19.26 -15.78
N GLY A 108 -7.47 -19.57 -16.01
CA GLY A 108 -6.56 -18.70 -16.75
C GLY A 108 -6.03 -17.49 -15.96
N ALA A 109 -6.38 -17.33 -14.68
CA ALA A 109 -5.93 -16.21 -13.87
C ALA A 109 -5.59 -16.56 -12.41
N ASP A 110 -4.55 -15.93 -11.89
CA ASP A 110 -4.16 -16.01 -10.48
C ASP A 110 -4.06 -14.59 -9.92
N ILE A 111 -4.61 -14.36 -8.73
CA ILE A 111 -4.67 -13.03 -8.13
C ILE A 111 -4.30 -13.12 -6.65
N MET A 112 -3.31 -12.33 -6.22
CA MET A 112 -3.03 -12.08 -4.82
C MET A 112 -3.36 -10.63 -4.53
N SER A 113 -4.22 -10.38 -3.55
CA SER A 113 -4.63 -9.03 -3.15
C SER A 113 -4.61 -8.86 -1.64
N PHE A 114 -4.21 -7.69 -1.16
CA PHE A 114 -4.51 -7.27 0.20
C PHE A 114 -4.83 -5.79 0.25
N ARG A 115 -5.62 -5.37 1.24
CA ARG A 115 -6.05 -3.99 1.43
C ARG A 115 -5.72 -3.52 2.82
N VAL A 116 -5.26 -2.27 2.90
CA VAL A 116 -4.96 -1.58 4.14
C VAL A 116 -5.81 -0.33 4.30
N ARG A 117 -6.06 0.05 5.55
CA ARG A 117 -6.79 1.27 5.96
C ARG A 117 -5.98 2.07 6.98
N PRO A 118 -5.93 3.41 6.91
CA PRO A 118 -5.37 4.25 7.95
C PRO A 118 -5.95 3.96 9.33
N THR A 119 -5.08 3.95 10.34
CA THR A 119 -5.46 3.62 11.73
C THR A 119 -4.56 4.35 12.72
N ASP A 120 -4.91 4.31 14.00
CA ASP A 120 -4.08 4.78 15.09
C ASP A 120 -2.86 3.86 15.30
N ASN A 121 -1.82 4.37 15.98
CA ASN A 121 -0.70 3.54 16.38
C ASN A 121 -1.18 2.46 17.38
N PRO A 122 -1.06 1.16 17.05
CA PRO A 122 -1.58 0.08 17.91
C PRO A 122 -0.88 0.01 19.28
N LEU A 123 0.31 0.59 19.40
CA LEU A 123 1.09 0.64 20.64
C LEU A 123 0.81 1.90 21.48
N SER A 124 0.09 2.87 20.93
CA SER A 124 -0.23 4.11 21.63
C SER A 124 -1.57 4.02 22.38
N PRO A 125 -1.67 4.58 23.60
CA PRO A 125 -2.96 4.77 24.24
C PRO A 125 -3.81 5.85 23.56
N GLU A 126 -3.21 6.71 22.74
CA GLU A 126 -3.90 7.76 21.99
C GLU A 126 -4.56 7.18 20.73
N LYS A 127 -5.88 7.31 20.64
CA LYS A 127 -6.69 6.85 19.49
C LYS A 127 -6.81 7.94 18.43
N ALA A 128 -5.67 8.31 17.85
CA ALA A 128 -5.56 9.32 16.81
C ALA A 128 -4.81 8.78 15.59
N ILE A 129 -5.39 8.97 14.41
CA ILE A 129 -4.79 8.60 13.12
C ILE A 129 -3.77 9.68 12.75
N ALA A 130 -2.49 9.32 12.69
CA ALA A 130 -1.42 10.22 12.25
C ALA A 130 -1.39 10.41 10.73
N HIS A 131 -1.90 9.41 10.01
CA HIS A 131 -1.87 9.32 8.56
C HIS A 131 -2.51 10.54 7.88
N PHE A 132 -1.96 10.94 6.73
CA PHE A 132 -2.40 12.13 5.99
C PHE A 132 -3.83 12.01 5.42
N PHE A 133 -4.30 10.78 5.20
CA PHE A 133 -5.70 10.45 4.95
C PHE A 133 -6.38 9.86 6.18
N ASP A 134 -7.69 10.08 6.31
CA ASP A 134 -8.52 9.52 7.38
C ASP A 134 -8.85 8.04 7.14
N ASP A 135 -9.62 7.46 8.06
CA ASP A 135 -10.03 6.06 8.02
C ASP A 135 -11.08 5.75 6.92
N ALA A 136 -11.60 6.72 6.16
CA ALA A 136 -12.42 6.40 5.00
C ALA A 136 -11.57 5.81 3.86
N ALA A 137 -10.30 6.24 3.77
CA ALA A 137 -9.38 5.85 2.73
C ALA A 137 -8.94 4.39 2.81
N THR A 138 -8.64 3.78 1.66
CA THR A 138 -8.01 2.46 1.57
C THR A 138 -6.95 2.43 0.49
N SER A 139 -5.95 1.57 0.66
CA SER A 139 -4.99 1.21 -0.39
C SER A 139 -5.04 -0.30 -0.61
N THR A 140 -5.37 -0.71 -1.84
CA THR A 140 -5.37 -2.12 -2.25
C THR A 140 -4.13 -2.41 -3.08
N PHE A 141 -3.35 -3.39 -2.67
CA PHE A 141 -2.17 -3.87 -3.38
C PHE A 141 -2.46 -5.23 -3.98
N GLN A 142 -2.16 -5.42 -5.26
CA GLN A 142 -2.45 -6.69 -5.92
C GLN A 142 -1.43 -7.03 -7.00
N VAL A 143 -1.21 -8.32 -7.18
CA VAL A 143 -0.53 -8.90 -8.33
C VAL A 143 -1.51 -9.85 -8.99
N LYS A 144 -1.67 -9.72 -10.30
CA LYS A 144 -2.51 -10.58 -11.12
C LYS A 144 -1.68 -11.23 -12.20
N LYS A 145 -1.98 -12.47 -12.52
CA LYS A 145 -1.54 -13.10 -13.76
C LYS A 145 -2.78 -13.45 -14.57
N LEU A 146 -2.85 -13.00 -15.81
CA LEU A 146 -3.90 -13.36 -16.76
C LEU A 146 -3.24 -13.86 -18.05
N GLY A 147 -3.38 -15.15 -18.34
CA GLY A 147 -2.63 -15.79 -19.43
C GLY A 147 -1.12 -15.59 -19.25
N ASN A 148 -0.51 -14.85 -20.18
CA ASN A 148 0.94 -14.57 -20.21
C ASN A 148 1.30 -13.16 -19.72
N VAL A 149 0.38 -12.46 -19.05
CA VAL A 149 0.62 -11.11 -18.52
C VAL A 149 0.58 -11.16 -17.01
N VAL A 150 1.60 -10.60 -16.36
CA VAL A 150 1.63 -10.37 -14.91
C VAL A 150 1.52 -8.87 -14.67
N THR A 151 0.53 -8.45 -13.90
CA THR A 151 0.23 -7.05 -13.59
C THR A 151 0.41 -6.80 -12.10
N ALA A 152 1.16 -5.77 -11.72
CA ALA A 152 1.25 -5.26 -10.37
C ALA A 152 0.44 -3.96 -10.27
N GLU A 153 -0.40 -3.84 -9.24
CA GLU A 153 -1.34 -2.73 -9.12
C GLU A 153 -1.45 -2.23 -7.67
N VAL A 154 -1.58 -0.91 -7.53
CA VAL A 154 -1.97 -0.24 -6.29
C VAL A 154 -3.15 0.68 -6.55
N HIS A 155 -4.20 0.54 -5.76
CA HIS A 155 -5.43 1.32 -5.88
C HIS A 155 -5.73 2.05 -4.58
N GLY A 156 -5.63 3.37 -4.61
CA GLY A 156 -6.15 4.26 -3.57
C GLY A 156 -7.63 4.52 -3.81
N ARG A 157 -8.46 4.35 -2.78
CA ARG A 157 -9.90 4.68 -2.82
C ARG A 157 -10.28 5.48 -1.60
N ASN A 158 -11.26 6.37 -1.76
CA ASN A 158 -11.83 7.17 -0.69
C ASN A 158 -10.81 8.05 0.04
N GLU A 159 -9.75 8.48 -0.67
CA GLU A 159 -8.62 9.23 -0.14
C GLU A 159 -9.06 10.63 0.32
N THR A 160 -9.53 10.68 1.56
CA THR A 160 -10.06 11.89 2.19
C THR A 160 -9.01 12.44 3.15
N PRO A 161 -8.61 13.72 3.02
CA PRO A 161 -7.61 14.31 3.89
C PRO A 161 -8.02 14.24 5.36
N ASN A 162 -7.10 13.81 6.22
CA ASN A 162 -7.30 13.81 7.65
C ASN A 162 -7.21 15.25 8.19
N THR A 163 -8.35 15.82 8.59
CA THR A 163 -8.45 17.18 9.14
C THR A 163 -8.51 17.24 10.66
N HIS A 164 -8.49 16.10 11.35
CA HIS A 164 -8.65 16.01 12.81
C HIS A 164 -7.33 16.10 13.58
N THR A 165 -6.24 16.41 12.89
CA THR A 165 -4.89 16.54 13.43
C THR A 165 -4.49 18.02 13.47
N ASP A 166 -5.21 18.79 14.29
CA ASP A 166 -5.15 20.25 14.43
C ASP A 166 -3.74 20.85 14.73
N HIS A 167 -2.69 20.04 14.80
CA HIS A 167 -1.30 20.44 15.10
C HIS A 167 -0.24 20.04 14.05
N ILE A 168 -0.59 19.47 12.88
CA ILE A 168 0.40 19.14 11.81
C ILE A 168 0.93 20.40 11.09
N LEU A 169 0.49 21.60 11.51
CA LEU A 169 0.64 22.80 10.70
C LEU A 169 2.09 23.26 10.46
N ASP A 170 3.05 23.02 11.34
CA ASP A 170 4.16 23.97 11.30
C ASP A 170 5.43 23.63 10.52
N ASN A 171 5.81 22.38 10.14
CA ASN A 171 7.13 22.31 9.45
C ASN A 171 7.58 21.15 8.54
N VAL A 172 6.71 20.39 7.86
CA VAL A 172 7.21 19.17 7.19
C VAL A 172 7.24 19.16 5.68
N ARG A 173 6.37 19.89 4.97
CA ARG A 173 6.39 19.83 3.51
C ARG A 173 6.19 21.20 2.88
N ASN A 174 7.25 22.01 2.93
CA ASN A 174 7.41 23.21 2.09
C ASN A 174 7.53 22.92 0.57
N THR A 175 7.04 21.78 0.10
CA THR A 175 6.84 21.51 -1.31
C THR A 175 5.45 20.89 -1.46
N MET A 176 4.43 21.74 -1.69
CA MET A 176 3.29 21.50 -2.59
C MET A 176 2.12 22.43 -2.21
N VAL A 177 1.97 23.50 -2.98
CA VAL A 177 0.86 24.46 -2.88
C VAL A 177 -0.44 23.74 -3.29
N GLY A 178 -1.25 23.33 -2.31
CA GLY A 178 -2.62 22.84 -2.51
C GLY A 178 -2.88 21.37 -2.17
N LEU A 179 -4.12 21.09 -1.73
CA LEU A 179 -4.64 19.77 -1.37
C LEU A 179 -4.40 18.71 -2.48
N GLY A 180 -4.55 19.11 -3.74
CA GLY A 180 -4.35 18.24 -4.91
C GLY A 180 -2.91 17.80 -5.12
N ALA A 181 -1.94 18.55 -4.60
CA ALA A 181 -0.53 18.20 -4.73
C ALA A 181 -0.10 17.19 -3.63
N LYS A 182 -0.69 17.25 -2.43
CA LYS A 182 -0.50 16.21 -1.38
C LYS A 182 -1.03 14.84 -1.81
N ILE A 183 -2.22 14.80 -2.42
CA ILE A 183 -2.85 13.58 -2.94
C ILE A 183 -1.99 12.94 -4.04
N GLY A 184 -1.42 13.75 -4.94
CA GLY A 184 -0.53 13.25 -6.00
C GLY A 184 0.89 12.88 -5.54
N ALA A 185 1.31 13.25 -4.33
CA ALA A 185 2.69 13.06 -3.87
C ALA A 185 3.04 11.59 -3.57
N SER A 186 2.05 10.75 -3.28
CA SER A 186 2.25 9.31 -3.05
C SER A 186 2.36 8.54 -4.37
N TYR A 187 1.84 9.08 -5.48
CA TYR A 187 1.82 8.39 -6.76
C TYR A 187 3.21 7.91 -7.24
N PRO A 188 4.28 8.74 -7.21
CA PRO A 188 5.63 8.27 -7.58
C PRO A 188 6.12 7.10 -6.73
N GLN A 189 5.80 7.07 -5.43
CA GLN A 189 6.15 5.95 -4.55
C GLN A 189 5.47 4.68 -5.02
N TRP A 190 4.15 4.73 -5.24
CA TRP A 190 3.39 3.56 -5.67
C TRP A 190 3.74 3.12 -7.08
N LYS A 191 4.02 4.06 -7.99
CA LYS A 191 4.49 3.76 -9.34
C LYS A 191 5.87 3.07 -9.32
N GLY A 192 6.78 3.52 -8.46
CA GLY A 192 8.06 2.85 -8.23
C GLY A 192 7.87 1.43 -7.69
N LEU A 193 7.01 1.25 -6.70
CA LEU A 193 6.70 -0.06 -6.13
C LEU A 193 6.15 -1.04 -7.18
N VAL A 194 5.10 -0.67 -7.93
CA VAL A 194 4.53 -1.57 -8.96
C VAL A 194 5.53 -1.86 -10.07
N ALA A 195 6.38 -0.88 -10.43
CA ALA A 195 7.46 -1.09 -11.40
C ALA A 195 8.49 -2.09 -10.88
N GLY A 196 8.89 -2.00 -9.62
CA GLY A 196 9.79 -2.95 -8.97
C GLY A 196 9.21 -4.35 -8.85
N ILE A 197 7.92 -4.47 -8.50
CA ILE A 197 7.22 -5.76 -8.42
C ILE A 197 7.18 -6.42 -9.80
N ALA A 198 6.84 -5.65 -10.84
CA ALA A 198 6.73 -6.13 -12.22
C ALA A 198 8.05 -6.17 -13.00
N ALA A 199 9.19 -5.82 -12.40
CA ALA A 199 10.49 -5.84 -13.08
C ALA A 199 10.96 -7.27 -13.40
N VAL A 200 11.18 -7.56 -14.68
CA VAL A 200 11.81 -8.81 -15.14
C VAL A 200 13.32 -8.62 -15.09
N ASP A 201 14.02 -9.50 -14.37
CA ASP A 201 15.49 -9.50 -14.25
C ASP A 201 16.18 -10.00 -15.53
#